data_AF-A0A3D2ID97-F1
#
_entry.id   AF-A0A3D2ID97-F1
#
_cell.length_a   1.000
_cell.length_b   1.000
_cell.length_c   1.000
_cell.angle_alpha   90.00
_cell.angle_beta   90.00
_cell.angle_gamma   90.00
#
_symmetry.space_group_name_H-M   'P 1'
#
loop_
_entity.id
_entity.type
_entity.pdbx_description
1 polymer ?
#
loop_
_entity_poly.entity_id
_entity_poly.type
_entity_poly.pdbx_seq_one_letter_code
_entity_poly.pdbx_strand_id
1 'polypeptide(L)'
;MSITLNSITGKNISIYKSKKTIPVFIAGNGAIGGTLIRQIKQLDNPLFRISIIGVCNSKKVIWNPDPDLIHEKLRYSDGETNWENITNKLARYPEGLIFIDATGSEIVARQYLKLLSKGIHITTPSKRANTFEQNYFEELKAFQKPGKAQYRYETAVGAGLPVINTINNLIESGDSITKISGVVSGTMTYIFNQLQQGIPFSKIIKSAKTEGYSEPDPRDDLSGEDVAR
;
A
#
# COMPACT_ATOMS: atom_id res chain seq x y z
N MET A 1 -25.26 12.15 13.26
CA MET A 1 -26.53 11.91 13.96
C MET A 1 -26.26 12.14 15.45
N SER A 2 -26.65 13.30 15.98
CA SER A 2 -26.44 13.69 17.38
C SER A 2 -27.55 13.07 18.23
N ILE A 3 -27.18 12.30 19.24
CA ILE A 3 -28.12 11.84 20.28
C ILE A 3 -27.88 12.73 21.49
N THR A 4 -28.81 13.65 21.74
CA THR A 4 -28.81 14.49 22.93
C THR A 4 -29.58 13.74 24.03
N LEU A 5 -28.86 13.16 24.98
CA LEU A 5 -29.46 12.62 26.20
C LEU A 5 -29.50 13.73 27.25
N ASN A 6 -30.70 14.24 27.55
CA ASN A 6 -30.92 15.18 28.64
C ASN A 6 -30.73 14.44 29.98
N SER A 7 -29.63 14.71 30.69
CA SER A 7 -29.48 14.31 32.09
C SER A 7 -30.10 15.37 33.02
N ILE A 8 -30.74 14.93 34.10
CA ILE A 8 -31.50 15.73 35.08
C ILE A 8 -30.61 16.73 35.87
N THR A 9 -29.30 16.79 35.58
CA THR A 9 -28.35 17.66 36.27
C THR A 9 -27.58 18.57 35.30
N GLY A 10 -28.27 19.37 34.47
CA GLY A 10 -27.78 20.65 33.90
C GLY A 10 -26.40 20.73 33.22
N LYS A 11 -25.70 19.62 33.00
CA LYS A 11 -24.41 19.55 32.32
C LYS A 11 -24.64 18.85 30.99
N ASN A 12 -24.56 19.63 29.92
CA ASN A 12 -24.37 19.13 28.57
C ASN A 12 -23.03 18.39 28.51
N ILE A 13 -23.04 17.09 28.83
CA ILE A 13 -21.90 16.21 28.60
C ILE A 13 -21.93 15.87 27.12
N SER A 14 -21.34 16.72 26.30
CA SER A 14 -21.02 16.34 24.93
C SER A 14 -19.89 15.32 24.97
N ILE A 15 -20.22 14.03 24.85
CA ILE A 15 -19.23 12.97 24.71
C ILE A 15 -18.72 13.01 23.27
N TYR A 16 -17.88 13.99 22.96
CA TYR A 16 -17.08 13.96 21.74
C TYR A 16 -16.06 12.83 21.89
N LYS A 17 -16.37 11.65 21.37
CA LYS A 17 -15.37 10.59 21.24
C LYS A 17 -14.30 11.12 20.28
N SER A 18 -13.13 11.47 20.81
CA SER A 18 -12.02 12.00 20.01
C SER A 18 -11.70 11.04 18.86
N LYS A 19 -11.59 11.56 17.62
CA LYS A 19 -11.27 10.75 16.43
C LYS A 19 -10.02 9.90 16.70
N LYS A 20 -10.11 8.57 16.48
CA LYS A 20 -8.96 7.67 16.65
C LYS A 20 -7.84 8.12 15.70
N THR A 21 -6.63 8.31 16.20
CA THR A 21 -5.48 8.66 15.36
C THR A 21 -4.74 7.39 14.96
N ILE A 22 -4.55 7.18 13.67
CA ILE A 22 -3.84 6.02 13.11
C ILE A 22 -2.48 6.52 12.60
N PRO A 23 -1.36 6.17 13.24
CA PRO A 23 -0.04 6.58 12.78
C PRO A 23 0.39 5.74 11.57
N VAL A 24 0.97 6.40 10.57
CA VAL A 24 1.46 5.75 9.35
C VAL A 24 2.87 6.21 8.99
N PHE A 25 3.72 5.28 8.59
CA PHE A 25 5.02 5.56 7.98
C PHE A 25 4.99 5.13 6.53
N ILE A 26 5.39 5.99 5.60
CA ILE A 26 5.29 5.74 4.16
C ILE A 26 6.69 5.59 3.56
N ALA A 27 7.02 4.40 3.07
CA ALA A 27 8.18 4.17 2.24
C ALA A 27 7.81 4.36 0.76
N GLY A 28 8.48 5.29 0.09
CA GLY A 28 8.21 5.65 -1.30
C GLY A 28 7.31 6.88 -1.43
N ASN A 29 7.82 7.90 -2.12
CA ASN A 29 7.09 9.14 -2.42
C ASN A 29 6.90 9.35 -3.95
N GLY A 30 6.97 8.26 -4.73
CA GLY A 30 6.74 8.26 -6.17
C GLY A 30 5.26 8.42 -6.54
N ALA A 31 4.84 7.95 -7.71
CA ALA A 31 3.47 8.11 -8.21
C ALA A 31 2.40 7.59 -7.22
N ILE A 32 2.57 6.36 -6.72
CA ILE A 32 1.63 5.75 -5.78
C ILE A 32 1.69 6.44 -4.41
N GLY A 33 2.88 6.54 -3.81
CA GLY A 33 3.06 7.14 -2.49
C GLY A 33 2.61 8.61 -2.43
N GLY A 34 2.93 9.41 -3.45
CA GLY A 34 2.47 10.79 -3.57
C GLY A 34 0.95 10.91 -3.72
N THR A 35 0.33 10.00 -4.50
CA THR A 35 -1.14 9.94 -4.62
C THR A 35 -1.79 9.58 -3.29
N LEU A 36 -1.25 8.58 -2.57
CA LEU A 36 -1.72 8.20 -1.25
C LEU A 36 -1.61 9.36 -0.25
N ILE A 37 -0.50 10.10 -0.23
CA ILE A 37 -0.33 11.28 0.63
C ILE A 37 -1.43 12.30 0.35
N ARG A 38 -1.75 12.59 -0.93
CA ARG A 38 -2.85 13.48 -1.29
C ARG A 38 -4.21 12.95 -0.81
N GLN A 39 -4.49 11.65 -0.98
CA GLN A 39 -5.72 11.03 -0.52
C GLN A 39 -5.87 11.11 1.00
N ILE A 40 -4.79 10.87 1.75
CA ILE A 40 -4.76 11.00 3.21
C ILE A 40 -5.11 12.43 3.64
N LYS A 41 -4.59 13.46 2.94
CA LYS A 41 -4.90 14.87 3.22
C LYS A 41 -6.36 15.23 2.97
N GLN A 42 -6.97 14.62 1.95
CA GLN A 42 -8.37 14.86 1.57
C GLN A 42 -9.36 14.00 2.35
N LEU A 43 -8.87 13.02 3.12
CA LEU A 43 -9.71 12.10 3.87
C LEU A 43 -10.39 12.82 5.05
N ASP A 44 -11.68 13.08 4.92
CA ASP A 44 -12.53 13.43 6.06
C ASP A 44 -13.33 12.20 6.52
N ASN A 45 -12.85 11.56 7.58
CA ASN A 45 -13.53 10.43 8.20
C ASN A 45 -13.99 10.80 9.62
N PRO A 46 -15.26 10.53 10.01
CA PRO A 46 -15.77 10.89 11.34
C PRO A 46 -15.22 10.03 12.48
N LEU A 47 -14.70 8.83 12.18
CA LEU A 47 -14.27 7.85 13.19
C LEU A 47 -12.77 7.92 13.48
N PHE A 48 -11.96 8.23 12.47
CA PHE A 48 -10.51 8.25 12.59
C PHE A 48 -9.86 9.34 11.74
N ARG A 49 -8.60 9.63 12.05
CA ARG A 49 -7.69 10.40 11.22
C ARG A 49 -6.39 9.65 11.04
N ILE A 50 -5.76 9.82 9.88
CA ILE A 50 -4.45 9.24 9.59
C ILE A 50 -3.38 10.30 9.87
N SER A 51 -2.34 9.94 10.61
CA SER A 51 -1.22 10.82 10.95
C SER A 51 0.07 10.27 10.34
N ILE A 52 0.66 11.02 9.41
CA ILE A 52 1.93 10.65 8.77
C ILE A 52 3.07 10.95 9.75
N ILE A 53 3.64 9.90 10.34
CA ILE A 53 4.74 10.02 11.30
C ILE A 53 6.12 10.04 10.63
N GLY A 54 6.19 9.67 9.35
CA GLY A 54 7.40 9.75 8.56
C GLY A 54 7.22 9.28 7.13
N VAL A 55 8.10 9.77 6.27
CA VAL A 55 8.16 9.40 4.85
C VAL A 55 9.63 9.20 4.45
N CYS A 56 9.92 8.18 3.66
CA CYS A 56 11.26 8.02 3.06
C CYS A 56 11.21 7.75 1.57
N ASN A 57 12.31 8.06 0.88
CA ASN A 57 12.64 7.54 -0.44
C ASN A 57 13.91 6.68 -0.35
N SER A 58 14.54 6.37 -1.49
CA SER A 58 15.75 5.53 -1.51
C SER A 58 16.97 6.15 -0.81
N LYS A 59 16.98 7.46 -0.57
CA LYS A 59 18.14 8.19 -0.02
C LYS A 59 17.85 8.91 1.29
N LYS A 60 16.65 9.48 1.40
CA LYS A 60 16.29 10.42 2.47
C LYS A 60 15.05 9.94 3.24
N VAL A 61 15.03 10.26 4.53
CA VAL A 61 13.88 10.07 5.43
C VAL A 61 13.56 11.37 6.15
N ILE A 62 12.28 11.65 6.34
CA ILE A 62 11.79 12.73 7.19
C ILE A 62 10.83 12.16 8.24
N TRP A 63 10.85 12.73 9.44
CA TRP A 63 10.01 12.33 10.57
C TRP A 63 9.08 13.45 10.96
N ASN A 64 7.86 13.10 11.35
CA ASN A 64 6.77 14.02 11.71
C ASN A 64 6.65 15.22 10.73
N PRO A 65 6.65 14.98 9.41
CA PRO A 65 6.61 16.08 8.47
C PRO A 65 5.25 16.77 8.50
N ASP A 66 5.24 18.04 8.12
CA ASP A 66 4.02 18.71 7.70
C ASP A 66 3.53 18.05 6.39
N PRO A 67 2.29 17.51 6.35
CA PRO A 67 1.71 16.90 5.15
C PRO A 67 1.73 17.79 3.89
N ASP A 68 1.70 19.12 4.06
CA ASP A 68 1.77 20.06 2.93
C ASP A 68 3.18 20.21 2.36
N LEU A 69 4.21 19.96 3.18
CA LEU A 69 5.60 20.21 2.84
C LEU A 69 6.42 18.93 2.67
N ILE A 70 5.79 17.75 2.64
CA ILE A 70 6.50 16.45 2.56
C ILE A 70 7.43 16.41 1.35
N HIS A 71 6.93 16.71 0.15
CA HIS A 71 7.73 16.59 -1.08
C HIS A 71 8.93 17.53 -1.10
N GLU A 72 8.74 18.77 -0.62
CA GLU A 72 9.80 19.76 -0.53
C GLU A 72 10.82 19.37 0.55
N LYS A 73 10.37 19.17 1.80
CA LYS A 73 11.25 18.92 2.94
C LYS A 73 11.99 17.59 2.84
N LEU A 74 11.39 16.56 2.23
CA LEU A 74 12.07 15.27 2.04
C LEU A 74 13.29 15.39 1.12
N ARG A 75 13.23 16.29 0.12
CA ARG A 75 14.36 16.54 -0.81
C ARG A 75 15.56 17.15 -0.09
N TYR A 76 15.31 17.99 0.90
CA TYR A 76 16.33 18.71 1.67
C TYR A 76 16.55 18.13 3.08
N SER A 77 16.00 16.96 3.37
CA SER A 77 16.16 16.33 4.68
C SER A 77 17.62 15.91 4.90
N ASP A 78 18.15 16.16 6.10
CA ASP A 78 19.44 15.63 6.53
C ASP A 78 19.38 14.14 6.87
N GLY A 79 18.18 13.61 7.13
CA GLY A 79 17.99 12.20 7.48
C GLY A 79 18.26 11.26 6.30
N GLU A 80 19.11 10.25 6.52
CA GLU A 80 19.41 9.22 5.53
C GLU A 80 18.52 7.99 5.69
N THR A 81 18.13 7.39 4.57
CA THR A 81 17.38 6.12 4.58
C THR A 81 18.31 4.98 5.00
N ASN A 82 18.22 4.62 6.28
CA ASN A 82 18.87 3.44 6.85
C ASN A 82 17.80 2.55 7.50
N TRP A 83 17.60 1.34 6.98
CA TRP A 83 16.50 0.47 7.40
C TRP A 83 16.63 -0.07 8.82
N GLU A 84 17.85 -0.22 9.33
CA GLU A 84 18.06 -0.59 10.71
C GLU A 84 17.58 0.53 11.64
N ASN A 85 18.00 1.76 11.38
CA ASN A 85 17.59 2.95 12.15
C ASN A 85 16.08 3.20 12.04
N ILE A 86 15.52 3.12 10.83
CA ILE A 86 14.08 3.29 10.60
C ILE A 86 13.31 2.23 11.38
N THR A 87 13.63 0.95 11.20
CA THR A 87 12.91 -0.15 11.86
C THR A 87 13.04 -0.11 13.38
N ASN A 88 14.18 0.34 13.91
CA ASN A 88 14.36 0.52 15.35
C ASN A 88 13.59 1.71 15.90
N LYS A 89 13.48 2.80 15.13
CA LYS A 89 12.66 3.96 15.52
C LYS A 89 11.17 3.66 15.44
N LEU A 90 10.71 2.97 14.39
CA LEU A 90 9.30 2.57 14.25
C LEU A 90 8.84 1.64 15.37
N ALA A 91 9.72 0.77 15.87
CA ALA A 91 9.45 -0.13 16.99
C ALA A 91 9.07 0.58 18.30
N ARG A 92 9.38 1.88 18.43
CA ARG A 92 9.11 2.68 19.63
C ARG A 92 7.76 3.40 19.58
N TYR A 93 7.04 3.32 18.45
CA TYR A 93 5.71 3.90 18.32
C TYR A 93 4.65 3.01 19.00
N PRO A 94 3.52 3.60 19.44
CA PRO A 94 2.44 2.85 20.05
C PRO A 94 1.83 1.83 19.09
N GLU A 95 1.10 0.86 19.65
CA GLU A 95 0.36 -0.15 18.89
C GLU A 95 -0.57 0.48 17.84
N GLY A 96 -0.73 -0.23 16.71
CA GLY A 96 -1.56 0.22 15.60
C GLY A 96 -0.83 1.07 14.54
N LEU A 97 0.51 1.18 14.61
CA LEU A 97 1.32 1.74 13.53
C LEU A 97 1.21 0.91 12.26
N ILE A 98 0.96 1.59 11.14
CA ILE A 98 0.94 1.00 9.80
C ILE A 98 2.17 1.49 9.01
N PHE A 99 3.01 0.55 8.61
CA PHE A 99 4.04 0.76 7.61
C PHE A 99 3.43 0.56 6.22
N ILE A 100 3.57 1.56 5.37
CA ILE A 100 3.07 1.54 4.00
C ILE A 100 4.26 1.49 3.06
N ASP A 101 4.46 0.35 2.41
CA ASP A 101 5.47 0.24 1.36
C ASP A 101 4.83 0.56 0.01
N ALA A 102 5.08 1.76 -0.50
CA ALA A 102 4.70 2.20 -1.84
C ALA A 102 5.92 2.19 -2.80
N THR A 103 6.88 1.27 -2.57
CA THR A 103 8.06 1.07 -3.41
C THR A 103 8.00 -0.25 -4.18
N GLY A 104 8.81 -0.35 -5.24
CA GLY A 104 9.11 -1.62 -5.92
C GLY A 104 10.39 -2.29 -5.42
N SER A 105 10.85 -1.98 -4.20
CA SER A 105 12.20 -2.31 -3.73
C SER A 105 12.24 -3.60 -2.92
N GLU A 106 13.13 -4.50 -3.32
CA GLU A 106 13.44 -5.72 -2.55
C GLU A 106 13.97 -5.40 -1.15
N ILE A 107 14.87 -4.40 -1.02
CA ILE A 107 15.46 -4.01 0.26
C ILE A 107 14.38 -3.65 1.29
N VAL A 108 13.31 -2.97 0.83
CA VAL A 108 12.17 -2.58 1.66
C VAL A 108 11.30 -3.79 1.99
N ALA A 109 10.98 -4.61 0.99
CA ALA A 109 10.20 -5.83 1.14
C ALA A 109 10.83 -6.81 2.16
N ARG A 110 12.17 -6.89 2.21
CA ARG A 110 12.92 -7.72 3.18
C ARG A 110 12.83 -7.21 4.63
N GLN A 111 12.33 -5.99 4.88
CA GLN A 111 12.09 -5.50 6.24
C GLN A 111 10.78 -6.02 6.85
N TYR A 112 9.90 -6.63 6.06
CA TYR A 112 8.52 -6.88 6.47
C TYR A 112 8.42 -7.79 7.70
N LEU A 113 9.10 -8.94 7.69
CA LEU A 113 9.06 -9.87 8.83
C LEU A 113 9.58 -9.21 10.13
N LYS A 114 10.64 -8.39 10.03
CA LYS A 114 11.20 -7.64 11.16
C LYS A 114 10.24 -6.57 11.70
N LEU A 115 9.46 -5.92 10.82
CA LEU A 115 8.45 -4.94 11.21
C LEU A 115 7.22 -5.63 11.83
N LEU A 116 6.71 -6.67 11.18
CA LEU A 116 5.56 -7.46 11.65
C LEU A 116 5.83 -8.12 13.01
N SER A 117 7.05 -8.65 13.22
CA SER A 117 7.46 -9.24 14.50
C SER A 117 7.50 -8.22 15.65
N LYS A 118 7.57 -6.92 15.33
CA LYS A 118 7.53 -5.80 16.28
C LYS A 118 6.12 -5.23 16.47
N GLY A 119 5.08 -5.88 15.94
CA GLY A 119 3.70 -5.43 16.08
C GLY A 119 3.25 -4.38 15.05
N ILE A 120 4.09 -4.08 14.04
CA ILE A 120 3.80 -3.03 13.05
C ILE A 120 3.03 -3.65 11.88
N HIS A 121 1.84 -3.12 11.61
CA HIS A 121 1.04 -3.55 10.45
C HIS A 121 1.72 -3.13 9.15
N ILE A 122 1.54 -3.91 8.09
CA ILE A 122 2.07 -3.60 6.77
C ILE A 122 0.94 -3.59 5.75
N THR A 123 0.93 -2.56 4.90
CA THR A 123 0.15 -2.55 3.66
C THR A 123 1.01 -2.13 2.48
N THR A 124 0.82 -2.75 1.32
CA THR A 124 1.64 -2.50 0.13
C THR A 124 0.89 -2.80 -1.18
N PRO A 125 1.11 -2.02 -2.26
CA PRO A 125 0.77 -2.42 -3.62
C PRO A 125 1.88 -3.27 -4.28
N SER A 126 3.01 -3.48 -3.62
CA SER A 126 4.17 -4.16 -4.18
C SER A 126 3.97 -5.67 -4.18
N LYS A 127 4.18 -6.30 -5.33
CA LYS A 127 4.19 -7.76 -5.48
C LYS A 127 5.47 -8.39 -4.91
N ARG A 128 6.53 -7.60 -4.70
CA ARG A 128 7.90 -8.09 -4.43
C ARG A 128 7.98 -9.09 -3.28
N ALA A 129 7.36 -8.78 -2.16
CA ALA A 129 7.43 -9.64 -0.97
C ALA A 129 6.76 -11.01 -1.18
N ASN A 130 5.72 -11.06 -2.02
CA ASN A 130 4.96 -12.28 -2.30
C ASN A 130 5.64 -13.18 -3.33
N THR A 131 6.62 -12.65 -4.06
CA THR A 131 7.35 -13.36 -5.12
C THR A 131 8.75 -13.80 -4.69
N PHE A 132 9.04 -13.72 -3.39
CA PHE A 132 10.27 -14.24 -2.80
C PHE A 132 10.18 -15.77 -2.61
N GLU A 133 11.08 -16.32 -1.80
CA GLU A 133 11.10 -17.73 -1.48
C GLU A 133 9.80 -18.15 -0.78
N GLN A 134 9.31 -19.37 -1.08
CA GLN A 134 8.05 -19.90 -0.53
C GLN A 134 7.97 -19.78 0.99
N ASN A 135 9.04 -20.10 1.72
CA ASN A 135 9.09 -19.96 3.18
C ASN A 135 8.86 -18.51 3.64
N TYR A 136 9.42 -17.52 2.94
CA TYR A 136 9.23 -16.11 3.26
C TYR A 136 7.75 -15.72 3.13
N PHE A 137 7.10 -16.17 2.05
CA PHE A 137 5.69 -15.94 1.83
C PHE A 137 4.80 -16.63 2.89
N GLU A 138 5.11 -17.86 3.27
CA GLU A 138 4.39 -18.58 4.33
C GLU A 138 4.51 -17.88 5.68
N GLU A 139 5.69 -17.36 6.02
CA GLU A 139 5.90 -16.55 7.21
C GLU A 139 5.06 -15.27 7.18
N LEU A 140 4.99 -14.56 6.05
CA LEU A 140 4.10 -13.40 5.88
C LEU A 140 2.63 -13.77 6.07
N LYS A 141 2.19 -14.90 5.49
CA LYS A 141 0.81 -15.38 5.63
C LYS A 141 0.45 -15.73 7.08
N ALA A 142 1.41 -16.17 7.89
CA ALA A 142 1.20 -16.43 9.31
C ALA A 142 0.83 -15.17 10.13
N PHE A 143 1.08 -13.97 9.61
CA PHE A 143 0.66 -12.69 10.19
C PHE A 143 -0.77 -12.25 9.79
N GLN A 144 -1.50 -13.05 9.03
CA GLN A 144 -2.92 -12.75 8.73
C GLN A 144 -3.89 -13.24 9.81
N LYS A 145 -3.40 -13.95 10.84
CA LYS A 145 -4.22 -14.44 11.95
C LYS A 145 -4.65 -13.30 12.89
N PRO A 146 -5.85 -13.37 13.48
CA PRO A 146 -6.29 -12.41 14.50
C PRO A 146 -5.29 -12.31 15.67
N GLY A 147 -5.16 -11.11 16.26
CA GLY A 147 -4.29 -10.86 17.42
C GLY A 147 -2.80 -10.62 17.08
N LYS A 148 -2.41 -10.68 15.80
CA LYS A 148 -1.07 -10.30 15.32
C LYS A 148 -1.10 -9.01 14.51
N ALA A 149 0.08 -8.40 14.33
CA ALA A 149 0.30 -7.40 13.27
C ALA A 149 -0.17 -7.97 11.93
N GLN A 150 -0.79 -7.13 11.11
CA GLN A 150 -1.50 -7.56 9.91
C GLN A 150 -0.68 -7.23 8.67
N TYR A 151 -0.57 -8.19 7.75
CA TYR A 151 -0.01 -7.99 6.42
C TYR A 151 -1.12 -7.95 5.36
N ARG A 152 -1.24 -6.82 4.66
CA ARG A 152 -2.25 -6.58 3.61
C ARG A 152 -1.58 -6.19 2.29
N TYR A 153 -2.07 -6.71 1.18
CA TYR A 153 -1.49 -6.48 -0.16
C TYR A 153 -2.56 -6.43 -1.26
N GLU A 154 -3.75 -5.92 -0.92
CA GLU A 154 -4.92 -5.91 -1.80
C GLU A 154 -4.59 -5.37 -3.20
N THR A 155 -3.86 -4.26 -3.23
CA THR A 155 -3.58 -3.52 -4.46
C THR A 155 -2.44 -4.09 -5.29
N ALA A 156 -1.81 -5.18 -4.84
CA ALA A 156 -0.81 -5.91 -5.62
C ALA A 156 -1.42 -6.63 -6.82
N VAL A 157 -2.71 -6.98 -6.79
CA VAL A 157 -3.42 -7.64 -7.90
C VAL A 157 -4.73 -6.91 -8.15
N GLY A 158 -4.98 -6.51 -9.41
CA GLY A 158 -6.23 -5.82 -9.78
C GLY A 158 -6.32 -4.37 -9.29
N ALA A 159 -5.21 -3.77 -8.86
CA ALA A 159 -5.14 -2.39 -8.39
C ALA A 159 -6.19 -2.08 -7.30
N GLY A 160 -7.20 -1.25 -7.60
CA GLY A 160 -8.25 -0.91 -6.61
C GLY A 160 -9.34 -1.96 -6.43
N LEU A 161 -9.33 -3.05 -7.22
CA LEU A 161 -10.37 -4.07 -7.17
C LEU A 161 -10.18 -4.99 -5.94
N PRO A 162 -11.26 -5.41 -5.27
CA PRO A 162 -11.19 -6.19 -4.03
C PRO A 162 -10.92 -7.69 -4.31
N VAL A 163 -9.87 -8.02 -5.07
CA VAL A 163 -9.59 -9.41 -5.50
C VAL A 163 -9.17 -10.29 -4.32
N ILE A 164 -8.15 -9.88 -3.57
CA ILE A 164 -7.57 -10.69 -2.50
C ILE A 164 -8.54 -10.83 -1.34
N ASN A 165 -9.20 -9.74 -0.96
CA ASN A 165 -10.20 -9.75 0.10
C ASN A 165 -11.40 -10.63 -0.25
N THR A 166 -11.88 -10.59 -1.50
CA THR A 166 -12.99 -11.45 -1.94
C THR A 166 -12.61 -12.93 -1.85
N ILE A 167 -11.42 -13.31 -2.34
CA ILE A 167 -10.95 -14.69 -2.27
C ILE A 167 -10.82 -15.17 -0.81
N ASN A 168 -10.22 -14.35 0.06
CA ASN A 168 -10.08 -14.71 1.47
C ASN A 168 -11.45 -14.89 2.14
N ASN A 169 -12.41 -14.00 1.89
CA ASN A 169 -13.76 -14.11 2.46
C ASN A 169 -14.48 -15.38 2.01
N LEU A 170 -14.34 -15.78 0.74
CA LEU A 170 -14.92 -17.03 0.24
C LEU A 170 -14.33 -18.24 0.99
N ILE A 171 -12.99 -18.30 1.11
CA ILE A 171 -12.30 -19.39 1.82
C ILE A 171 -12.70 -19.41 3.31
N GLU A 172 -12.72 -18.26 3.96
CA GLU A 172 -13.12 -18.14 5.38
C GLU A 172 -14.57 -18.53 5.62
N SER A 173 -15.45 -18.36 4.63
CA SER A 173 -16.85 -18.81 4.68
C SER A 173 -17.05 -20.30 4.44
N GLY A 174 -15.98 -21.05 4.13
CA GLY A 174 -16.01 -22.49 3.87
C GLY A 174 -16.12 -22.87 2.39
N ASP A 175 -16.02 -21.91 1.48
CA ASP A 175 -16.01 -22.18 0.04
C ASP A 175 -14.63 -22.72 -0.40
N SER A 176 -14.61 -23.37 -1.56
CA SER A 176 -13.40 -23.96 -2.16
C SER A 176 -13.16 -23.39 -3.55
N ILE A 177 -12.05 -22.66 -3.71
CA ILE A 177 -11.66 -22.09 -5.00
C ILE A 177 -11.18 -23.20 -5.93
N THR A 178 -11.92 -23.47 -6.99
CA THR A 178 -11.59 -24.51 -7.98
C THR A 178 -10.80 -23.98 -9.17
N LYS A 179 -10.99 -22.71 -9.53
CA LYS A 179 -10.31 -22.06 -10.65
C LYS A 179 -10.31 -20.54 -10.49
N ILE A 180 -9.18 -19.91 -10.84
CA ILE A 180 -9.06 -18.46 -11.02
C ILE A 180 -8.62 -18.21 -12.46
N SER A 181 -9.28 -17.29 -13.14
CA SER A 181 -8.90 -16.82 -14.48
C SER A 181 -9.19 -15.33 -14.61
N GLY A 182 -8.27 -14.58 -15.21
CA GLY A 182 -8.45 -13.16 -15.40
C GLY A 182 -7.33 -12.53 -16.22
N VAL A 183 -7.55 -11.28 -16.62
CA VAL A 183 -6.55 -10.45 -17.27
C VAL A 183 -6.06 -9.43 -16.24
N VAL A 184 -4.79 -9.52 -15.87
CA VAL A 184 -4.23 -8.76 -14.75
C VAL A 184 -3.16 -7.74 -15.16
N SER A 185 -2.86 -7.61 -16.46
CA SER A 185 -1.97 -6.58 -17.00
C SER A 185 -2.76 -5.56 -17.83
N GLY A 186 -2.72 -4.30 -17.39
CA GLY A 186 -3.33 -3.17 -18.11
C GLY A 186 -2.67 -2.95 -19.47
N THR A 187 -1.35 -3.01 -19.54
CA THR A 187 -0.57 -2.83 -20.76
C THR A 187 -0.87 -3.91 -21.80
N MET A 188 -0.92 -5.19 -21.37
CA MET A 188 -1.30 -6.28 -22.28
C MET A 188 -2.73 -6.13 -22.76
N THR A 189 -3.66 -5.74 -21.88
CA THR A 189 -5.06 -5.48 -22.26
C THR A 189 -5.14 -4.40 -23.35
N TYR A 190 -4.45 -3.28 -23.17
CA TYR A 190 -4.38 -2.22 -24.18
C TYR A 190 -3.84 -2.75 -25.51
N ILE A 191 -2.70 -3.46 -25.47
CA ILE A 191 -2.04 -3.96 -26.68
C ILE A 191 -2.96 -4.91 -27.46
N PHE A 192 -3.58 -5.88 -26.78
CA PHE A 192 -4.47 -6.84 -27.44
C PHE A 192 -5.75 -6.18 -27.98
N ASN A 193 -6.30 -5.19 -27.28
CA ASN A 193 -7.46 -4.42 -27.77
C ASN A 193 -7.13 -3.65 -29.05
N GLN A 194 -5.95 -3.03 -29.15
CA GLN A 194 -5.50 -2.33 -30.35
C GLN A 194 -5.18 -3.31 -31.49
N LEU A 195 -4.64 -4.49 -31.17
CA LEU A 195 -4.35 -5.53 -32.15
C LEU A 195 -5.63 -6.07 -32.79
N GLN A 196 -6.69 -6.24 -31.99
CA GLN A 196 -8.01 -6.66 -32.47
C GLN A 196 -8.63 -5.65 -33.45
N GLN A 197 -8.27 -4.37 -33.35
CA GLN A 197 -8.66 -3.32 -34.31
C GLN A 197 -7.84 -3.35 -35.62
N GLY A 198 -6.92 -4.32 -35.77
CA GLY A 198 -6.10 -4.48 -36.97
C GLY A 198 -4.88 -3.56 -37.02
N ILE A 199 -4.54 -2.87 -35.93
CA ILE A 199 -3.36 -2.02 -35.89
C ILE A 199 -2.10 -2.90 -35.86
N PRO A 200 -1.08 -2.64 -36.70
CA PRO A 200 0.17 -3.40 -36.66
C PRO A 200 0.82 -3.35 -35.28
N PHE A 201 1.24 -4.51 -34.76
CA PHE A 201 1.82 -4.66 -33.43
C PHE A 201 2.94 -3.65 -33.14
N SER A 202 3.85 -3.45 -34.09
CA SER A 202 4.96 -2.48 -33.95
C SER A 202 4.51 -1.03 -33.79
N LYS A 203 3.35 -0.64 -34.34
CA LYS A 203 2.77 0.69 -34.12
C LYS A 203 2.16 0.79 -32.72
N ILE A 204 1.45 -0.25 -32.28
CA ILE A 204 0.83 -0.30 -30.94
C ILE A 204 1.89 -0.13 -29.86
N ILE A 205 3.02 -0.84 -29.94
CA ILE A 205 4.10 -0.72 -28.95
C ILE A 205 4.69 0.70 -28.91
N LYS A 206 4.86 1.34 -30.07
CA LYS A 206 5.32 2.73 -30.13
C LYS A 206 4.30 3.70 -29.53
N SER A 207 3.01 3.51 -29.81
CA SER A 207 1.92 4.30 -29.22
C SER A 207 1.83 4.11 -27.72
N ALA A 208 1.83 2.86 -27.23
CA ALA A 208 1.79 2.54 -25.81
C ALA A 208 2.92 3.22 -25.03
N LYS A 209 4.14 3.22 -25.57
CA LYS A 209 5.28 3.92 -24.97
C LYS A 209 5.08 5.45 -24.95
N THR A 210 4.54 6.01 -26.02
CA THR A 210 4.32 7.46 -26.16
C THR A 210 3.22 7.95 -25.23
N GLU A 211 2.17 7.14 -25.05
CA GLU A 211 1.00 7.41 -24.21
C GLU A 211 1.25 7.05 -22.73
N GLY A 212 2.42 6.46 -22.40
CA GLY A 212 2.77 6.06 -21.04
C GLY A 212 2.03 4.81 -20.54
N TYR A 213 1.50 3.99 -21.45
CA TYR A 213 0.87 2.71 -21.14
C TYR A 213 1.87 1.56 -20.99
N SER A 214 3.10 1.69 -21.49
CA SER A 214 4.17 0.72 -21.25
C SER A 214 5.25 1.31 -20.35
N GLU A 215 6.04 0.43 -19.74
CA GLU A 215 7.31 0.78 -19.11
C GLU A 215 8.28 1.40 -20.15
N PRO A 216 9.34 2.11 -19.70
CA PRO A 216 10.34 2.71 -20.61
C PRO A 216 10.92 1.71 -21.61
N ASP A 217 11.05 0.44 -21.18
CA ASP A 217 11.33 -0.70 -22.03
C ASP A 217 10.08 -1.61 -22.14
N PRO A 218 9.39 -1.63 -23.30
CA PRO A 218 8.18 -2.46 -23.48
C PRO A 218 8.40 -3.96 -23.30
N ARG A 219 9.65 -4.44 -23.32
CA ARG A 219 9.97 -5.85 -23.05
C ARG A 219 9.59 -6.26 -21.64
N ASP A 220 9.65 -5.33 -20.68
CA ASP A 220 9.30 -5.60 -19.30
C ASP A 220 7.82 -6.01 -19.18
N ASP A 221 6.92 -5.33 -19.91
CA ASP A 221 5.51 -5.70 -19.99
C ASP A 221 5.26 -6.97 -20.81
N LEU A 222 5.91 -7.06 -21.99
CA LEU A 222 5.70 -8.14 -22.96
C LEU A 222 6.27 -9.49 -22.53
N SER A 223 7.21 -9.49 -21.58
CA SER A 223 7.78 -10.71 -21.00
C SER A 223 6.74 -11.57 -20.29
N GLY A 224 5.65 -10.96 -19.82
CA GLY A 224 4.66 -11.61 -18.96
C GLY A 224 5.13 -11.77 -17.51
N GLU A 225 6.32 -11.30 -17.13
CA GLU A 225 6.81 -11.42 -15.75
C GLU A 225 5.88 -10.75 -14.73
N ASP A 226 5.30 -9.59 -15.06
CA ASP A 226 4.38 -8.90 -14.16
C ASP A 226 3.06 -9.67 -13.94
N VAL A 227 2.65 -10.48 -14.92
CA VAL A 227 1.48 -11.36 -14.84
C VAL A 227 1.81 -12.66 -14.09
N ALA A 228 3.04 -13.14 -14.21
CA ALA A 228 3.52 -14.32 -13.51
C ALA A 228 3.74 -14.07 -12.00
N ARG A 229 4.02 -12.82 -11.62
CA ARG A 229 4.19 -12.36 -10.23
C ARG A 229 2.85 -12.09 -9.54
#